data_AF-A0A1V5WZE5-F1
#
_entry.id   AF-A0A1V5WZE5-F1
#
_cell.length_a   1.000
_cell.length_b   1.000
_cell.length_c   1.000
_cell.angle_alpha   90.00
_cell.angle_beta   90.00
_cell.angle_gamma   90.00
#
_symmetry.space_group_name_H-M   'P 1'
#
loop_
_entity.id
_entity.type
_entity.pdbx_description
1 polymer ?
#
loop_
_entity_poly.entity_id
_entity_poly.type
_entity_poly.pdbx_seq_one_letter_code
_entity_poly.pdbx_strand_id
1 'polypeptide(L)'
;MKVSRRQCVGWLGATVALAPVAVASVQNGETQSEVSDCCDSLTAAALLSPLVVGSSIGRWQITALGALHAGAVSVQLSGLDGQLFHIDICARDDAPGAPEPPAHTDHCDLFIANEGKGNDPTVEDQGLAAMALAEVIRTHENTTDLHGLMTLRARLDLHGANVVRRCV
;
A
#
# COMPACT_ATOMS: atom_id res chain seq x y z
N MET A 1 -54.00 14.97 8.06
CA MET A 1 -54.33 13.55 8.39
C MET A 1 -53.09 12.72 8.05
N LYS A 2 -52.44 11.90 8.87
CA LYS A 2 -52.73 11.19 10.13
C LYS A 2 -51.37 10.81 10.78
N VAL A 3 -51.19 11.13 12.07
CA VAL A 3 -50.76 10.24 13.19
C VAL A 3 -49.44 9.43 13.00
N SER A 4 -48.30 9.76 13.64
CA SER A 4 -47.87 9.57 15.05
C SER A 4 -47.99 8.15 15.63
N ARG A 5 -46.85 7.49 15.94
CA ARG A 5 -46.70 6.40 16.94
C ARG A 5 -45.24 6.39 17.45
N ARG A 6 -44.84 7.20 18.42
CA ARG A 6 -44.74 6.92 19.87
C ARG A 6 -44.29 5.49 20.25
N GLN A 7 -43.08 5.45 20.82
CA GLN A 7 -42.68 4.83 22.10
C GLN A 7 -42.78 3.31 22.27
N CYS A 8 -41.74 2.70 22.85
CA CYS A 8 -41.80 2.09 24.20
C CYS A 8 -40.47 1.43 24.65
N VAL A 9 -40.09 1.74 25.91
CA VAL A 9 -39.51 0.84 26.93
C VAL A 9 -38.07 0.35 26.68
N GLY A 10 -37.03 0.64 27.48
CA GLY A 10 -36.96 0.94 28.91
C GLY A 10 -36.67 -0.33 29.70
N TRP A 11 -35.39 -0.72 29.85
CA TRP A 11 -34.98 -1.74 30.84
C TRP A 11 -33.76 -1.26 31.63
N LEU A 12 -33.98 -1.16 32.94
CA LEU A 12 -33.01 -0.97 34.01
C LEU A 12 -32.82 -2.31 34.74
N GLY A 13 -31.63 -2.51 35.29
CA GLY A 13 -31.34 -3.48 36.36
C GLY A 13 -30.65 -4.76 35.87
N ALA A 14 -29.70 -5.36 36.59
CA ALA A 14 -29.17 -5.09 37.91
C ALA A 14 -27.75 -5.70 38.01
N THR A 15 -27.00 -5.18 38.96
CA THR A 15 -25.64 -5.55 39.35
C THR A 15 -25.57 -6.90 40.06
N VAL A 16 -24.60 -7.74 39.72
CA VAL A 16 -24.05 -8.76 40.63
C VAL A 16 -22.53 -8.63 40.64
N ALA A 17 -21.99 -8.35 41.82
CA ALA A 17 -20.58 -8.40 42.12
C ALA A 17 -20.19 -9.83 42.52
N LEU A 18 -19.24 -10.42 41.80
CA LEU A 18 -18.42 -11.54 42.27
C LEU A 18 -16.95 -11.20 41.99
N ALA A 19 -16.18 -11.20 43.07
CA ALA A 19 -14.73 -10.95 43.12
C ALA A 19 -13.94 -12.15 42.53
N PRO A 20 -12.61 -12.02 42.33
CA PRO A 20 -11.93 -12.57 41.16
C PRO A 20 -11.46 -14.02 41.37
N VAL A 21 -11.63 -14.85 40.35
CA VAL A 21 -10.77 -16.02 40.15
C VAL A 21 -9.69 -15.58 39.17
N ALA A 22 -8.46 -15.47 39.70
CA ALA A 22 -7.26 -15.25 38.92
C ALA A 22 -7.02 -16.45 38.01
N VAL A 23 -7.49 -16.37 36.77
CA VAL A 23 -6.92 -17.16 35.68
C VAL A 23 -5.79 -16.31 35.12
N ALA A 24 -4.56 -16.69 35.47
CA ALA A 24 -3.36 -16.24 34.79
C ALA A 24 -3.43 -16.72 33.34
N SER A 25 -4.11 -15.97 32.48
CA SER A 25 -3.94 -16.07 31.04
C SER A 25 -2.53 -15.61 30.76
N VAL A 26 -1.66 -16.59 30.61
CA VAL A 26 -0.30 -16.46 30.09
C VAL A 26 -0.33 -15.43 28.97
N GLN A 27 0.41 -14.35 29.23
CA GLN A 27 0.86 -13.42 28.22
C GLN A 27 1.67 -14.22 27.21
N ASN A 28 1.05 -14.63 26.11
CA ASN A 28 1.74 -14.53 24.85
C ASN A 28 1.28 -13.20 24.25
N GLY A 29 1.86 -12.12 24.80
CA GLY A 29 2.14 -10.99 23.96
C GLY A 29 2.98 -11.52 22.82
N GLU A 30 2.34 -11.74 21.67
CA GLU A 30 3.00 -11.64 20.38
C GLU A 30 3.37 -10.16 20.21
N THR A 31 4.33 -9.73 21.04
CA THR A 31 5.42 -8.91 20.57
C THR A 31 6.07 -9.75 19.48
N GLN A 32 5.52 -9.67 18.26
CA GLN A 32 6.29 -9.88 17.05
C GLN A 32 7.34 -8.76 16.98
N SER A 33 8.28 -8.79 17.92
CA SER A 33 9.68 -8.55 17.58
C SER A 33 10.11 -9.82 16.88
N GLU A 34 9.73 -9.92 15.60
CA GLU A 34 10.43 -10.79 14.68
C GLU A 34 11.87 -10.31 14.68
N VAL A 35 12.71 -11.11 15.32
CA VAL A 35 14.10 -11.35 14.98
C VAL A 35 14.45 -10.75 13.63
N SER A 36 15.23 -9.67 13.71
CA SER A 36 16.00 -9.08 12.63
C SER A 36 16.75 -10.18 11.89
N ASP A 37 16.19 -10.62 10.77
CA ASP A 37 16.91 -11.35 9.74
C ASP A 37 17.57 -10.29 8.86
N CYS A 38 18.90 -10.27 8.83
CA CYS A 38 19.70 -9.19 8.23
C CYS A 38 19.70 -9.23 6.69
N CYS A 39 18.82 -10.00 6.06
CA CYS A 39 18.60 -9.86 4.62
C CYS A 39 17.71 -8.64 4.43
N ASP A 40 18.33 -7.57 3.95
CA ASP A 40 17.75 -6.26 3.67
C ASP A 40 16.56 -6.42 2.71
N SER A 41 15.38 -6.72 3.25
CA SER A 41 14.18 -6.89 2.43
C SER A 41 13.82 -5.50 1.92
N LEU A 42 13.97 -5.28 0.61
CA LEU A 42 13.68 -4.00 -0.02
C LEU A 42 12.34 -3.42 0.48
N THR A 43 12.38 -2.16 0.90
CA THR A 43 11.17 -1.41 1.30
C THR A 43 11.01 -0.16 0.45
N ALA A 44 9.77 0.32 0.31
CA ALA A 44 9.51 1.62 -0.32
C ALA A 44 10.28 2.74 0.38
N ALA A 45 10.44 2.65 1.70
CA ALA A 45 11.15 3.64 2.49
C ALA A 45 12.65 3.76 2.11
N ALA A 46 13.31 2.64 1.81
CA ALA A 46 14.70 2.65 1.35
C ALA A 46 14.82 3.32 -0.02
N LEU A 47 13.94 2.98 -0.96
CA LEU A 47 13.95 3.52 -2.33
C LEU A 47 13.54 5.00 -2.39
N LEU A 48 12.68 5.43 -1.49
CA LEU A 48 12.09 6.78 -1.48
C LEU A 48 12.71 7.72 -0.46
N SER A 49 13.77 7.32 0.24
CA SER A 49 14.47 8.18 1.20
C SER A 49 14.74 9.57 0.60
N PRO A 50 14.53 10.68 1.33
CA PRO A 50 14.13 10.78 2.74
C PRO A 50 12.60 10.78 2.96
N LEU A 51 11.79 10.40 1.98
CA LEU A 51 10.34 10.44 2.12
C LEU A 51 9.84 9.37 3.09
N VAL A 52 8.92 9.79 3.96
CA VAL A 52 8.27 8.95 4.96
C VAL A 52 6.76 9.10 4.86
N VAL A 53 6.01 8.26 5.59
CA VAL A 53 4.57 8.46 5.74
C VAL A 53 4.31 9.86 6.33
N GLY A 54 3.39 10.59 5.70
CA GLY A 54 3.08 11.99 5.99
C GLY A 54 3.86 13.00 5.14
N SER A 55 4.94 12.59 4.46
CA SER A 55 5.65 13.46 3.52
C SER A 55 4.78 13.80 2.31
N SER A 56 5.00 14.99 1.76
CA SER A 56 4.32 15.46 0.56
C SER A 56 5.23 15.40 -0.67
N ILE A 57 4.68 14.96 -1.79
CA ILE A 57 5.28 15.07 -3.11
C ILE A 57 4.36 15.98 -3.92
N GLY A 58 4.77 17.24 -4.12
CA GLY A 58 3.90 18.24 -4.72
C GLY A 58 2.58 18.39 -3.94
N ARG A 59 1.47 17.97 -4.57
CA ARG A 59 0.11 18.05 -3.99
C ARG A 59 -0.40 16.75 -3.37
N TRP A 60 0.38 15.67 -3.45
CA TRP A 60 0.03 14.37 -2.89
C TRP A 60 0.75 14.15 -1.57
N GLN A 61 0.14 13.37 -0.68
CA GLN A 61 0.75 12.97 0.58
C GLN A 61 0.91 11.45 0.61
N ILE A 62 2.06 10.97 1.09
CA ILE A 62 2.29 9.54 1.32
C ILE A 62 1.51 9.12 2.56
N THR A 63 0.57 8.20 2.38
CA THR A 63 -0.23 7.65 3.49
C THR A 63 0.30 6.30 3.97
N ALA A 64 0.96 5.54 3.10
CA ALA A 64 1.59 4.27 3.46
C ALA A 64 2.77 3.94 2.54
N LEU A 65 3.75 3.24 3.11
CA LEU A 65 4.92 2.70 2.43
C LEU A 65 4.96 1.19 2.66
N GLY A 66 4.85 0.41 1.60
CA GLY A 66 4.87 -1.04 1.65
C GLY A 66 6.29 -1.62 1.65
N ALA A 67 6.42 -2.82 2.21
CA ALA A 67 7.57 -3.68 1.97
C ALA A 67 7.44 -4.40 0.63
N LEU A 68 8.54 -4.96 0.13
CA LEU A 68 8.54 -5.85 -1.04
C LEU A 68 7.54 -7.00 -0.82
N HIS A 69 6.59 -7.14 -1.73
CA HIS A 69 5.59 -8.18 -1.69
C HIS A 69 5.20 -8.60 -3.10
N ALA A 70 5.24 -9.91 -3.36
CA ALA A 70 4.90 -10.48 -4.66
C ALA A 70 5.65 -9.78 -5.82
N GLY A 71 6.93 -9.46 -5.61
CA GLY A 71 7.79 -8.87 -6.64
C GLY A 71 7.60 -7.37 -6.87
N ALA A 72 6.84 -6.66 -6.04
CA ALA A 72 6.71 -5.20 -6.14
C ALA A 72 6.69 -4.53 -4.78
N VAL A 73 7.00 -3.26 -4.78
CA VAL A 73 6.90 -2.39 -3.61
C VAL A 73 5.76 -1.41 -3.83
N SER A 74 4.82 -1.33 -2.90
CA SER A 74 3.63 -0.49 -3.05
C SER A 74 3.74 0.80 -2.23
N VAL A 75 3.28 1.90 -2.79
CA VAL A 75 3.18 3.21 -2.14
C VAL A 75 1.75 3.68 -2.22
N GLN A 76 1.17 4.08 -1.09
CA GLN A 76 -0.15 4.68 -1.07
C GLN A 76 -0.04 6.19 -0.94
N LEU A 77 -0.78 6.89 -1.78
CA LEU A 77 -0.84 8.34 -1.85
C LEU A 77 -2.28 8.82 -1.68
N SER A 78 -2.45 9.99 -1.09
CA SER A 78 -3.71 10.73 -1.08
C SER A 78 -3.60 11.99 -1.94
N GLY A 79 -4.60 12.21 -2.80
CA GLY A 79 -4.81 13.47 -3.52
C GLY A 79 -5.34 14.59 -2.62
N LEU A 80 -5.47 15.80 -3.19
CA LEU A 80 -6.02 16.97 -2.49
C LEU A 80 -7.48 16.80 -2.08
N ASP A 81 -8.22 15.98 -2.81
CA ASP A 81 -9.61 15.61 -2.56
C ASP A 81 -9.72 14.47 -1.51
N GLY A 82 -8.59 13.99 -0.98
CA GLY A 82 -8.52 12.89 -0.04
C GLY A 82 -8.68 11.50 -0.68
N GLN A 83 -8.76 11.40 -2.02
CA GLN A 83 -8.85 10.11 -2.69
C GLN A 83 -7.52 9.37 -2.57
N LEU A 84 -7.60 8.11 -2.14
CA LEU A 84 -6.46 7.23 -2.02
C LEU A 84 -6.22 6.47 -3.32
N PHE A 85 -4.96 6.32 -3.68
CA PHE A 85 -4.55 5.48 -4.77
C PHE A 85 -3.18 4.86 -4.47
N HIS A 86 -2.89 3.76 -5.16
CA HIS A 86 -1.69 2.98 -4.96
C HIS A 86 -0.81 3.02 -6.20
N ILE A 87 0.49 3.13 -5.99
CA ILE A 87 1.51 2.98 -7.01
C ILE A 87 2.37 1.78 -6.65
N ASP A 88 2.43 0.82 -7.56
CA ASP A 88 3.32 -0.31 -7.47
C ASP A 88 4.60 -0.02 -8.26
N ILE A 89 5.72 -0.15 -7.58
CA ILE A 89 7.06 -0.03 -8.14
C ILE A 89 7.54 -1.44 -8.45
N CYS A 90 7.78 -1.68 -9.74
CA CYS A 90 8.22 -2.94 -10.30
C CYS A 90 9.62 -2.77 -10.91
N ALA A 91 10.32 -3.88 -11.19
CA ALA A 91 11.55 -3.82 -11.97
C ALA A 91 11.24 -3.38 -13.42
N ARG A 92 12.18 -2.67 -14.03
CA ARG A 92 12.09 -2.19 -15.41
C ARG A 92 11.91 -3.34 -16.41
N ASP A 93 10.97 -3.20 -17.34
CA ASP A 93 10.72 -4.14 -18.43
C ASP A 93 10.93 -3.50 -19.81
N ASP A 94 12.15 -3.61 -20.36
CA ASP A 94 12.49 -3.08 -21.69
C ASP A 94 12.15 -4.04 -22.85
N ALA A 95 11.44 -5.14 -22.58
CA ALA A 95 11.12 -6.09 -23.64
C ALA A 95 10.10 -5.50 -24.63
N PRO A 96 10.18 -5.86 -25.92
CA PRO A 96 9.15 -5.47 -26.90
C PRO A 96 7.76 -5.94 -26.47
N GLY A 97 6.81 -5.00 -26.41
CA GLY A 97 5.43 -5.29 -26.00
C GLY A 97 5.23 -5.40 -24.48
N ALA A 98 6.20 -4.99 -23.66
CA ALA A 98 5.99 -4.79 -22.24
C ALA A 98 4.85 -3.76 -22.00
N PRO A 99 4.05 -3.89 -20.91
CA PRO A 99 3.05 -2.90 -20.55
C PRO A 99 3.68 -1.52 -20.35
N GLU A 100 3.07 -0.48 -20.91
CA GLU A 100 3.58 0.89 -20.80
C GLU A 100 3.18 1.50 -19.44
N PRO A 101 4.14 1.84 -18.56
CA PRO A 101 3.83 2.46 -17.28
C PRO A 101 3.57 3.96 -17.45
N PRO A 102 2.74 4.58 -16.59
CA PRO A 102 2.63 6.03 -16.49
C PRO A 102 3.96 6.75 -16.23
N ALA A 103 4.90 6.09 -15.55
CA ALA A 103 6.23 6.62 -15.30
C ALA A 103 7.26 5.49 -15.17
N HIS A 104 8.50 5.77 -15.55
CA HIS A 104 9.61 4.84 -15.41
C HIS A 104 10.89 5.57 -15.02
N THR A 105 11.83 4.81 -14.50
CA THR A 105 13.20 5.20 -14.13
C THR A 105 14.19 4.30 -14.85
N ASP A 106 15.49 4.39 -14.57
CA ASP A 106 16.46 3.54 -15.25
C ASP A 106 16.28 2.06 -14.85
N HIS A 107 15.87 1.80 -13.60
CA HIS A 107 15.75 0.43 -13.07
C HIS A 107 14.34 0.00 -12.67
N CYS A 108 13.40 0.94 -12.59
CA CYS A 108 12.03 0.65 -12.14
C CYS A 108 10.94 1.18 -13.07
N ASP A 109 9.83 0.46 -13.15
CA ASP A 109 8.56 0.89 -13.75
C ASP A 109 7.51 1.12 -12.66
N LEU A 110 6.73 2.21 -12.79
CA LEU A 110 5.71 2.59 -11.82
C LEU A 110 4.32 2.42 -12.42
N PHE A 111 3.51 1.56 -11.81
CA PHE A 111 2.15 1.27 -12.25
C PHE A 111 1.14 1.73 -11.21
N ILE A 112 0.02 2.30 -11.66
CA ILE A 112 -1.07 2.68 -10.77
C ILE A 112 -2.01 1.50 -10.62
N ALA A 113 -2.25 1.07 -9.38
CA ALA A 113 -3.21 0.01 -9.10
C ALA A 113 -4.63 0.61 -9.07
N ASN A 114 -5.23 0.74 -10.24
CA ASN A 114 -6.55 1.34 -10.46
C ASN A 114 -7.66 0.32 -10.78
N GLU A 115 -7.43 -0.98 -10.57
CA GLU A 115 -8.32 -2.09 -10.95
C GLU A 115 -8.73 -2.18 -12.43
N GLY A 116 -8.30 -1.25 -13.28
CA GLY A 116 -8.79 -1.07 -14.64
C GLY A 116 -8.33 -2.13 -15.64
N LYS A 117 -7.64 -3.19 -15.18
CA LYS A 117 -7.10 -4.30 -16.00
C LYS A 117 -6.30 -3.84 -17.23
N GLY A 118 -5.73 -2.62 -17.19
CA GLY A 118 -5.01 -2.00 -18.31
C GLY A 118 -5.89 -1.45 -19.45
N ASN A 119 -7.22 -1.49 -19.33
CA ASN A 119 -8.13 -0.97 -20.35
C ASN A 119 -8.64 0.44 -20.03
N ASP A 120 -8.64 0.81 -18.75
CA ASP A 120 -9.11 2.12 -18.32
C ASP A 120 -7.97 3.14 -18.36
N PRO A 121 -8.20 4.33 -18.95
CA PRO A 121 -7.19 5.38 -18.95
C PRO A 121 -6.88 5.78 -17.51
N THR A 122 -5.58 5.96 -17.24
CA THR A 122 -5.13 6.50 -15.97
C THR A 122 -5.66 7.92 -15.79
N VAL A 123 -6.18 8.24 -14.60
CA VAL A 123 -6.53 9.61 -14.25
C VAL A 123 -5.27 10.46 -14.25
N GLU A 124 -5.28 11.57 -14.98
CA GLU A 124 -4.11 12.45 -15.17
C GLU A 124 -3.40 12.79 -13.86
N ASP A 125 -4.17 13.07 -12.80
CA ASP A 125 -3.63 13.38 -11.48
C ASP A 125 -2.75 12.25 -10.90
N GLN A 126 -3.21 11.00 -11.03
CA GLN A 126 -2.47 9.83 -10.54
C GLN A 126 -1.22 9.57 -11.40
N GLY A 127 -1.32 9.80 -12.72
CA GLY A 127 -0.17 9.74 -13.63
C GLY A 127 0.92 10.74 -13.26
N LEU A 128 0.53 12.00 -12.98
CA LEU A 128 1.48 13.03 -12.54
C LEU A 128 2.12 12.69 -11.18
N ALA A 129 1.38 12.06 -10.28
CA ALA A 129 1.92 11.57 -9.01
C ALA A 129 2.99 10.49 -9.24
N ALA A 130 2.75 9.55 -10.15
CA ALA A 130 3.72 8.52 -10.53
C ALA A 130 4.98 9.13 -11.14
N MET A 131 4.84 10.11 -12.04
CA MET A 131 5.99 10.82 -12.61
C MET A 131 6.81 11.54 -11.54
N ALA A 132 6.14 12.24 -10.60
CA ALA A 132 6.83 12.92 -9.51
C ALA A 132 7.55 11.94 -8.57
N LEU A 133 6.95 10.78 -8.31
CA LEU A 133 7.59 9.72 -7.51
C LEU A 133 8.81 9.12 -8.23
N ALA A 134 8.73 8.94 -9.54
CA ALA A 134 9.84 8.45 -10.35
C ALA A 134 11.08 9.37 -10.23
N GLU A 135 10.91 10.70 -10.21
CA GLU A 135 12.04 11.63 -10.00
C GLU A 135 12.76 11.39 -8.67
N VAL A 136 12.01 11.08 -7.61
CA VAL A 136 12.60 10.78 -6.30
C VAL A 136 13.37 9.46 -6.34
N ILE A 137 12.81 8.44 -7.00
CA ILE A 137 13.43 7.13 -7.17
C ILE A 137 14.73 7.23 -7.96
N ARG A 138 14.78 8.02 -9.05
CA ARG A 138 15.99 8.20 -9.87
C ARG A 138 17.21 8.64 -9.08
N THR A 139 16.99 9.37 -7.98
CA THR A 139 18.08 9.85 -7.12
C THR A 139 18.71 8.73 -6.29
N HIS A 140 17.99 7.63 -6.04
CA HIS A 140 18.38 6.58 -5.08
C HIS A 140 18.47 5.18 -5.68
N GLU A 141 17.90 4.94 -6.85
CA GLU A 141 17.83 3.61 -7.48
C GLU A 141 19.21 2.99 -7.75
N ASN A 142 20.25 3.81 -7.95
CA ASN A 142 21.61 3.33 -8.18
C ASN A 142 22.36 2.91 -6.90
N THR A 143 21.85 3.29 -5.73
CA THR A 143 22.47 2.98 -4.42
C THR A 143 21.61 2.04 -3.57
N THR A 144 20.39 1.75 -4.01
CA THR A 144 19.43 0.89 -3.31
C THR A 144 19.51 -0.51 -3.88
N ASP A 145 19.51 -1.54 -3.03
CA ASP A 145 19.42 -2.92 -3.50
C ASP A 145 18.00 -3.21 -4.01
N LEU A 146 17.86 -3.37 -5.32
CA LEU A 146 16.58 -3.63 -5.99
C LEU A 146 16.25 -5.13 -6.08
N HIS A 147 17.06 -5.99 -5.45
CA HIS A 147 16.86 -7.42 -5.49
C HIS A 147 15.45 -7.82 -5.01
N GLY A 148 14.81 -8.70 -5.79
CA GLY A 148 13.47 -9.20 -5.53
C GLY A 148 12.35 -8.40 -6.18
N LEU A 149 12.60 -7.22 -6.75
CA LEU A 149 11.67 -6.60 -7.69
C LEU A 149 11.53 -7.48 -8.94
N MET A 150 10.30 -7.63 -9.40
CA MET A 150 9.93 -8.33 -10.62
C MET A 150 9.32 -7.34 -11.59
N THR A 151 9.43 -7.61 -12.88
CA THR A 151 8.64 -6.86 -13.88
C THR A 151 7.16 -7.11 -13.68
N LEU A 152 6.30 -6.18 -14.11
CA LEU A 152 4.85 -6.37 -13.99
C LEU A 152 4.40 -7.68 -14.64
N ARG A 153 4.96 -8.02 -15.81
CA ARG A 153 4.66 -9.26 -16.52
C ARG A 153 5.03 -10.49 -15.71
N ALA A 154 6.26 -10.57 -15.20
CA ALA A 154 6.70 -11.71 -14.38
C ALA A 154 5.84 -11.85 -13.11
N ARG A 155 5.44 -10.71 -12.53
CA ARG A 155 4.54 -10.65 -11.37
C ARG A 155 3.13 -11.15 -11.70
N LEU A 156 2.57 -10.79 -12.86
CA LEU A 156 1.26 -11.29 -13.30
C LEU A 156 1.31 -12.78 -13.64
N ASP A 157 2.38 -13.26 -14.26
CA ASP A 157 2.58 -14.67 -14.60
C ASP A 157 2.65 -15.55 -13.33
N LEU A 158 3.36 -15.08 -12.29
CA LEU A 158 3.56 -15.84 -11.06
C LEU A 158 2.42 -15.67 -10.04
N HIS A 159 1.80 -14.48 -9.98
CA HIS A 159 0.91 -14.09 -8.88
C HIS A 159 -0.44 -13.51 -9.34
N GLY A 160 -0.80 -13.60 -10.62
CA GLY A 160 -1.92 -12.84 -11.21
C GLY A 160 -3.24 -12.81 -10.42
N ALA A 161 -3.62 -13.90 -9.73
CA ALA A 161 -4.83 -13.91 -8.88
C ALA A 161 -4.69 -13.11 -7.57
N ASN A 162 -3.48 -12.93 -7.04
CA ASN A 162 -3.19 -12.25 -5.77
C ASN A 162 -2.82 -10.77 -5.97
N VAL A 163 -2.29 -10.39 -7.14
CA VAL A 163 -1.97 -8.99 -7.47
C VAL A 163 -3.23 -8.11 -7.47
N VAL A 164 -4.34 -8.64 -8.00
CA VAL A 164 -5.63 -7.92 -8.09
C VAL A 164 -6.31 -7.74 -6.73
N ARG A 165 -6.09 -8.67 -5.78
CA ARG A 165 -6.82 -8.70 -4.49
C ARG A 165 -6.38 -7.65 -3.47
N ARG A 166 -5.30 -6.91 -3.73
CA ARG A 166 -4.82 -5.84 -2.84
C ARG A 166 -5.46 -4.47 -3.12
N CYS A 167 -6.28 -4.37 -4.16
CA CYS A 167 -6.99 -3.15 -4.53
C CYS A 167 -8.36 -3.00 -3.81
N VAL A 168 -8.77 -3.99 -3.01
CA VAL A 168 -10.08 -4.05 -2.32
C VAL A 168 -9.94 -3.89 -0.81
#